data_AF-A0A8J6Q5X9-F1
#
_entry.id   AF-A0A8J6Q5X9-F1
#
_cell.length_a   1.000
_cell.length_b   1.000
_cell.length_c   1.000
_cell.angle_alpha   90.00
_cell.angle_beta   90.00
_cell.angle_gamma   90.00
#
_symmetry.space_group_name_H-M   'P 1'
#
loop_
_entity.id
_entity.type
_entity.pdbx_description
1 polymer ?
#
loop_
_entity_poly.entity_id
_entity_poly.type
_entity_poly.pdbx_seq_one_letter_code
_entity_poly.pdbx_strand_id
1 'polypeptide(L)'
;LTQGWRRYIWNIENLKESHQNAKPFLSDSLMGVVRLQKPNKKEEPKSKIVMAFTGDSLRGKDMIMTDDSGKFNISAKHFKMSEQSYLYIKPMTPEKPKYIININDNTFETLNKKRTTLTLNYPISKVTEQNTEQQNFDFVSSEKINKLKEIQIEAKKKKVFRDKYLGVLDSLARLENYDYVCKEDVLNCPIHVNDDSNKTPIEGVAYKKHKNLTKNNLGEWVWYGWTLHPRYQSISNLTAEELLKKFNLKMLKGYYGKREFYNPVYDEVTVNDPFPDYRNTLFWKPDIITNTNGEAVIEFHCSDINSNFLGVVEGANVNGSLGMKRVTFKVIKKD
;
A
#
# COMPACT_ATOMS: atom_id res chain seq x y z
N LEU A 1 24.34 -6.38 -0.64
CA LEU A 1 23.24 -5.57 -0.06
C LEU A 1 23.13 -4.28 -0.85
N THR A 2 22.32 -4.23 -1.90
CA THR A 2 21.97 -2.94 -2.50
C THR A 2 21.09 -2.22 -1.49
N GLN A 3 21.58 -1.11 -0.92
CA GLN A 3 20.71 -0.23 -0.14
C GLN A 3 19.72 0.42 -1.12
N GLY A 4 18.63 -0.31 -1.37
CA GLY A 4 17.61 0.06 -2.34
C GLY A 4 16.86 1.31 -1.90
N TRP A 5 16.81 2.27 -2.83
CA TRP A 5 15.90 3.42 -2.96
C TRP A 5 14.65 3.39 -2.10
N ARG A 6 14.24 4.55 -1.52
CA ARG A 6 12.86 5.12 -1.58
C ARG A 6 12.87 6.61 -1.15
N ARG A 7 12.61 7.56 -2.08
CA ARG A 7 11.84 8.83 -1.90
C ARG A 7 12.56 10.14 -2.29
N TYR A 8 11.84 10.99 -3.04
CA TYR A 8 12.05 12.43 -3.28
C TYR A 8 11.66 13.29 -2.07
N ILE A 9 12.60 14.04 -1.48
CA ILE A 9 12.31 15.11 -0.52
C ILE A 9 12.18 16.37 -1.32
N TRP A 10 10.97 16.94 -1.39
CA TRP A 10 10.75 18.22 -2.03
C TRP A 10 10.79 19.33 -0.99
N ASN A 11 11.49 20.42 -1.29
CA ASN A 11 11.39 21.62 -0.48
C ASN A 11 10.00 22.26 -0.69
N ILE A 12 9.18 22.22 0.37
CA ILE A 12 7.78 22.67 0.36
C ILE A 12 7.68 24.19 0.19
N GLU A 13 8.66 24.95 0.66
CA GLU A 13 8.69 26.42 0.54
C GLU A 13 8.87 26.80 -0.93
N ASN A 14 9.81 26.15 -1.62
CA ASN A 14 10.06 26.37 -3.04
C ASN A 14 8.88 25.98 -3.93
N LEU A 15 8.14 24.92 -3.57
CA LEU A 15 6.90 24.54 -4.25
C LEU A 15 5.81 25.59 -4.11
N LYS A 16 5.73 26.29 -2.97
CA LYS A 16 4.74 27.35 -2.74
C LYS A 16 5.03 28.61 -3.55
N GLU A 17 6.30 28.96 -3.73
CA GLU A 17 6.71 30.13 -4.52
C GLU A 17 6.43 29.93 -6.02
N SER A 18 6.67 28.74 -6.56
CA SER A 18 6.48 28.44 -7.99
C SER A 18 5.00 28.28 -8.42
N HIS A 19 4.07 28.05 -7.49
CA HIS A 19 2.72 27.57 -7.81
C HIS A 19 1.57 28.47 -7.34
N GLN A 20 1.78 29.77 -7.18
CA GLN A 20 0.71 30.68 -6.74
C GLN A 20 -0.53 30.69 -7.65
N ASN A 21 -0.42 30.29 -8.93
CA ASN A 21 -1.52 30.29 -9.91
C ASN A 21 -1.82 28.95 -10.59
N ALA A 22 -1.17 27.85 -10.19
CA ALA A 22 -1.36 26.55 -10.85
C ALA A 22 -2.50 25.76 -10.17
N LYS A 23 -3.61 25.54 -10.89
CA LYS A 23 -4.67 24.65 -10.41
C LYS A 23 -4.16 23.21 -10.43
N PRO A 24 -4.06 22.51 -9.28
CA PRO A 24 -3.54 21.15 -9.25
C PRO A 24 -4.47 20.24 -10.05
N PHE A 25 -3.88 19.43 -10.93
CA PHE A 25 -4.64 18.50 -11.77
C PHE A 25 -5.27 17.37 -10.94
N LEU A 26 -4.55 16.89 -9.93
CA LEU A 26 -5.03 15.90 -8.98
C LEU A 26 -5.36 16.59 -7.66
N SER A 27 -6.42 16.14 -7.01
CA SER A 27 -6.73 16.56 -5.64
C SER A 27 -6.00 15.69 -4.63
N ASP A 28 -5.51 16.31 -3.56
CA ASP A 28 -4.93 15.60 -2.41
C ASP A 28 -5.96 14.86 -1.56
N SER A 29 -7.24 15.00 -1.92
CA SER A 29 -8.37 14.39 -1.21
C SER A 29 -9.17 13.46 -2.09
N LEU A 30 -9.69 12.37 -1.51
CA LEU A 30 -10.60 11.42 -2.18
C LEU A 30 -12.03 11.63 -1.72
N MET A 31 -12.97 11.61 -2.66
CA MET A 31 -14.39 11.71 -2.36
C MET A 31 -15.03 10.33 -2.20
N GLY A 32 -15.79 10.17 -1.13
CA GLY A 32 -16.60 8.98 -0.88
C GLY A 32 -18.08 9.33 -0.70
N VAL A 33 -18.95 8.33 -0.85
CA VAL A 33 -20.39 8.45 -0.64
C VAL A 33 -20.92 7.26 0.14
N VAL A 34 -21.74 7.53 1.15
CA VAL A 34 -22.48 6.53 1.93
C VAL A 34 -23.91 6.44 1.39
N ARG A 35 -24.32 5.26 0.92
CA ARG A 35 -25.66 5.05 0.32
C ARG A 35 -26.36 3.84 0.90
N LEU A 36 -27.69 3.82 0.84
CA LEU A 36 -28.47 2.63 1.16
C LEU A 36 -28.15 1.53 0.15
N GLN A 37 -27.94 0.30 0.62
CA GLN A 37 -27.77 -0.85 -0.26
C GLN A 37 -29.05 -1.15 -1.06
N LYS A 38 -30.21 -0.93 -0.44
CA LYS A 38 -31.54 -1.06 -1.04
C LYS A 38 -32.32 0.23 -0.78
N PRO A 39 -32.40 1.17 -1.73
CA PRO A 39 -33.12 2.41 -1.53
C PRO A 39 -34.62 2.12 -1.44
N ASN A 40 -35.22 2.36 -0.27
CA ASN A 40 -36.67 2.41 -0.12
C ASN A 40 -37.09 3.89 -0.20
N LYS A 41 -38.23 4.19 -0.85
CA LYS A 41 -38.63 5.53 -1.32
C LYS A 41 -38.79 6.64 -0.24
N LYS A 42 -38.50 6.40 1.04
CA LYS A 42 -38.79 7.35 2.14
C LYS A 42 -37.75 7.31 3.28
N GLU A 43 -36.47 7.50 2.99
CA GLU A 43 -35.52 7.87 4.04
C GLU A 43 -34.77 9.14 3.64
N GLU A 44 -34.97 10.20 4.42
CA GLU A 44 -34.21 11.43 4.32
C GLU A 44 -32.76 11.20 4.76
N PRO A 45 -31.78 11.71 4.00
CA PRO A 45 -30.39 11.57 4.34
C PRO A 45 -30.02 12.54 5.48
N LYS A 46 -30.18 12.10 6.73
CA LYS A 46 -29.48 12.74 7.85
C LYS A 46 -27.98 12.59 7.63
N SER A 47 -27.22 13.62 7.98
CA SER A 47 -25.75 13.56 7.99
C SER A 47 -25.30 12.30 8.76
N LYS A 48 -24.45 11.51 8.11
CA LYS A 48 -23.92 10.25 8.64
C LYS A 48 -22.49 10.47 9.05
N ILE A 49 -22.04 9.61 9.95
CA ILE A 49 -20.65 9.62 10.40
C ILE A 49 -19.91 8.47 9.73
N VAL A 50 -18.74 8.79 9.20
CA VAL A 50 -17.80 7.81 8.67
C VAL A 50 -16.56 7.83 9.56
N MET A 51 -16.18 6.68 10.09
CA MET A 51 -14.96 6.52 10.87
C MET A 51 -13.80 6.19 9.95
N ALA A 52 -12.73 6.96 10.05
CA ALA A 52 -11.45 6.71 9.41
C ALA A 52 -10.42 6.30 10.47
N PHE A 53 -9.77 5.15 10.30
CA PHE A 53 -8.84 4.64 11.30
C PHE A 53 -7.76 3.76 10.68
N THR A 54 -6.72 3.47 11.46
CA THR A 54 -5.66 2.54 11.04
C THR A 54 -5.72 1.24 11.85
N GLY A 55 -5.07 0.19 11.35
CA GLY A 55 -4.94 -1.06 12.09
C GLY A 55 -4.13 -0.96 13.38
N ASP A 56 -3.30 0.08 13.50
CA ASP A 56 -2.55 0.40 14.70
C ASP A 56 -3.39 1.31 15.61
N SER A 57 -3.73 0.81 16.80
CA SER A 57 -4.57 1.54 17.75
C SER A 57 -3.89 2.81 18.26
N LEU A 58 -2.55 2.91 18.17
CA LEU A 58 -1.77 4.07 18.61
C LEU A 58 -1.80 5.23 17.62
N ARG A 59 -2.08 4.97 16.35
CA ARG A 59 -2.08 6.01 15.29
C ARG A 59 -3.38 6.82 15.22
N GLY A 60 -4.36 6.49 16.06
CA GLY A 60 -5.60 7.25 16.22
C GLY A 60 -6.72 6.88 15.25
N LYS A 61 -7.89 7.48 15.50
CA LYS A 61 -9.12 7.37 14.70
C LYS A 61 -9.67 8.78 14.51
N ASP A 62 -10.33 9.01 13.39
CA ASP A 62 -10.99 10.28 13.09
C ASP A 62 -12.43 10.04 12.61
N MET A 63 -13.29 11.02 12.83
CA MET A 63 -14.69 10.98 12.41
C MET A 63 -14.92 12.01 11.32
N ILE A 64 -15.42 11.56 10.17
CA ILE A 64 -15.73 12.38 9.02
C ILE A 64 -17.26 12.49 8.93
N MET A 65 -17.76 13.71 9.05
CA MET A 65 -19.18 14.01 8.83
C MET A 65 -19.48 13.99 7.33
N THR A 66 -20.59 13.37 6.93
CA THR A 66 -21.10 13.49 5.57
C THR A 66 -21.96 14.74 5.41
N ASP A 67 -22.04 15.24 4.19
CA ASP A 67 -23.09 16.19 3.80
C ASP A 67 -24.48 15.52 3.79
N ASP A 68 -25.51 16.33 3.53
CA ASP A 68 -26.91 15.89 3.39
C ASP A 68 -27.11 14.94 2.20
N SER A 69 -26.15 14.80 1.29
CA SER A 69 -26.21 13.81 0.20
C SER A 69 -25.44 12.51 0.54
N GLY A 70 -24.90 12.42 1.76
CA GLY A 70 -24.08 11.29 2.22
C GLY A 70 -22.65 11.30 1.67
N LYS A 71 -22.19 12.38 1.04
CA LYS A 71 -20.82 12.52 0.55
C LYS A 71 -19.87 12.97 1.66
N PHE A 72 -18.64 12.50 1.60
CA PHE A 72 -17.58 12.88 2.51
C PHE A 72 -16.25 12.99 1.78
N ASN A 73 -15.30 13.71 2.39
CA ASN A 73 -13.98 13.91 1.82
C ASN A 73 -12.89 13.34 2.73
N ILE A 74 -12.00 12.53 2.16
CA ILE A 74 -10.83 11.99 2.84
C ILE A 74 -9.65 12.88 2.49
N SER A 75 -9.29 13.78 3.39
CA SER A 75 -8.15 14.71 3.22
C SER A 75 -6.78 14.08 3.49
N ALA A 76 -5.72 14.81 3.13
CA ALA A 76 -4.32 14.46 3.38
C ALA A 76 -4.00 14.12 4.85
N LYS A 77 -4.71 14.72 5.81
CA LYS A 77 -4.61 14.38 7.25
C LYS A 77 -4.83 12.88 7.51
N HIS A 78 -5.87 12.30 6.90
CA HIS A 78 -6.22 10.90 7.10
C HIS A 78 -5.21 9.94 6.42
N PHE A 79 -4.68 10.34 5.26
CA PHE A 79 -3.63 9.58 4.59
C PHE A 79 -2.28 9.65 5.31
N LYS A 80 -1.99 10.79 5.96
CA LYS A 80 -0.83 10.96 6.83
C LYS A 80 -0.95 10.12 8.10
N MET A 81 -2.14 10.05 8.70
CA MET A 81 -2.43 9.16 9.84
C MET A 81 -2.12 7.69 9.52
N SER A 82 -2.40 7.26 8.29
CA SER A 82 -2.15 5.90 7.79
C SER A 82 -0.76 5.72 7.15
N GLU A 83 0.20 6.62 7.39
CA GLU A 83 1.54 6.56 6.79
C GLU A 83 2.22 5.19 6.98
N GLN A 84 2.73 4.58 5.91
CA GLN A 84 3.30 3.22 5.88
C GLN A 84 2.30 2.08 6.21
N SER A 85 1.00 2.36 6.25
CA SER A 85 -0.05 1.39 6.57
C SER A 85 -1.29 1.61 5.69
N TYR A 86 -2.40 0.98 6.06
CA TYR A 86 -3.69 1.15 5.40
C TYR A 86 -4.62 2.04 6.22
N LEU A 87 -5.42 2.83 5.51
CA LEU A 87 -6.55 3.57 6.05
C LEU A 87 -7.81 2.73 5.87
N TYR A 88 -8.50 2.45 6.97
CA TYR A 88 -9.79 1.77 6.99
C TYR A 88 -10.91 2.79 7.19
N ILE A 89 -11.94 2.68 6.38
CA ILE A 89 -13.11 3.56 6.37
C ILE A 89 -14.34 2.71 6.69
N LYS A 90 -15.09 3.08 7.73
CA LYS A 90 -16.30 2.38 8.19
C LYS A 90 -17.47 3.34 8.38
N PRO A 91 -18.67 3.08 7.84
CA PRO A 91 -19.83 3.91 8.14
C PRO A 91 -20.33 3.57 9.55
N MET A 92 -20.59 4.58 10.35
CA MET A 92 -21.20 4.46 11.68
C MET A 92 -22.72 4.59 11.56
N THR A 93 -23.31 3.60 10.91
CA THR A 93 -24.76 3.54 10.66
C THR A 93 -25.39 2.34 11.38
N PRO A 94 -26.71 2.37 11.64
CA PRO A 94 -27.44 1.20 12.14
C PRO A 94 -27.23 -0.03 11.26
N GLU A 95 -27.40 -1.24 11.83
CA GLU A 95 -27.30 -2.49 11.06
C GLU A 95 -28.43 -2.63 10.02
N LYS A 96 -29.61 -2.06 10.32
CA LYS A 96 -30.78 -2.03 9.45
C LYS A 96 -31.37 -0.61 9.41
N PRO A 97 -31.61 -0.04 8.22
CA PRO A 97 -31.26 -0.58 6.90
C PRO A 97 -29.74 -0.56 6.64
N LYS A 98 -29.26 -1.47 5.78
CA LYS A 98 -27.83 -1.61 5.49
C LYS A 98 -27.33 -0.51 4.56
N TYR A 99 -26.34 0.26 5.02
CA TYR A 99 -25.63 1.26 4.23
C TYR A 99 -24.29 0.70 3.73
N ILE A 100 -23.85 1.16 2.55
CA ILE A 100 -22.57 0.80 1.93
C ILE A 100 -21.76 2.06 1.62
N ILE A 101 -20.44 1.92 1.63
CA ILE A 101 -19.50 2.97 1.25
C ILE A 101 -18.92 2.72 -0.13
N ASN A 102 -18.98 3.74 -0.98
CA ASN A 102 -18.28 3.79 -2.26
C ASN A 102 -17.28 4.94 -2.23
N ILE A 103 -16.04 4.67 -2.64
CA ILE A 103 -14.97 5.68 -2.73
C ILE A 103 -14.59 5.77 -4.20
N ASN A 104 -14.56 6.98 -4.74
CA ASN A 104 -14.17 7.20 -6.12
C ASN A 104 -12.66 7.45 -6.18
N ASP A 105 -11.88 6.40 -6.47
CA ASP A 105 -10.45 6.50 -6.76
C ASP A 105 -10.20 6.30 -8.26
N ASN A 106 -10.45 7.36 -9.03
CA ASN A 106 -10.20 7.40 -10.47
C ASN A 106 -8.90 8.15 -10.82
N THR A 107 -8.01 8.31 -9.84
CA THR A 107 -6.77 9.10 -9.98
C THR A 107 -5.84 8.52 -11.04
N PHE A 108 -5.64 7.20 -11.07
CA PHE A 108 -4.80 6.56 -12.08
C PHE A 108 -5.43 6.54 -13.47
N GLU A 109 -6.75 6.34 -13.58
CA GLU A 109 -7.43 6.36 -14.87
C GLU A 109 -7.35 7.74 -15.52
N THR A 110 -7.57 8.80 -14.72
CA THR A 110 -7.45 10.19 -15.17
C THR A 110 -6.01 10.54 -15.55
N LEU A 111 -5.01 10.08 -14.77
CA LEU A 111 -3.59 10.21 -15.13
C LEU A 111 -3.26 9.52 -16.45
N ASN A 112 -3.69 8.26 -16.62
CA ASN A 112 -3.40 7.48 -17.82
C ASN A 112 -4.01 8.10 -19.08
N LYS A 113 -5.26 8.58 -19.00
CA LYS A 113 -5.92 9.29 -20.10
C LYS A 113 -5.21 10.59 -20.48
N LYS A 114 -4.62 11.30 -19.52
CA LYS A 114 -3.84 12.51 -19.81
C LYS A 114 -2.45 12.20 -20.37
N ARG A 115 -1.82 11.12 -19.89
CA ARG A 115 -0.51 10.68 -20.41
C ARG A 115 -0.54 10.40 -21.90
N THR A 116 -1.66 9.89 -22.43
CA THR A 116 -1.78 9.63 -23.89
C THR A 116 -1.83 10.91 -24.72
N THR A 117 -2.23 12.05 -24.15
CA THR A 117 -2.29 13.34 -24.85
C THR A 117 -1.04 14.20 -24.63
N LEU A 118 -0.19 13.84 -23.67
CA LEU A 118 1.02 14.58 -23.33
C LEU A 118 2.22 13.97 -24.07
N THR A 119 2.75 14.69 -25.05
CA THR A 119 4.03 14.35 -25.67
C THR A 119 5.17 14.78 -24.75
N LEU A 120 5.74 13.81 -24.02
CA LEU A 120 6.96 14.02 -23.24
C LEU A 120 8.17 13.95 -24.19
N ASN A 121 8.60 15.12 -24.67
CA ASN A 121 9.88 15.22 -25.37
C ASN A 121 11.01 15.24 -24.33
N TYR A 122 11.44 14.06 -23.92
CA TYR A 122 12.61 13.92 -23.07
C TYR A 122 13.87 14.17 -23.91
N PRO A 123 14.77 15.10 -23.52
CA PRO A 123 16.01 15.30 -24.24
C PRO A 123 16.88 14.06 -24.02
N ILE A 124 16.86 13.14 -24.97
CA ILE A 124 17.85 12.07 -25.02
C ILE A 124 19.16 12.76 -25.38
N SER A 125 20.01 13.02 -24.38
CA SER A 125 21.38 13.43 -24.65
C SER A 125 21.99 12.36 -25.56
N LYS A 126 22.44 12.73 -26.76
CA LYS A 126 23.27 11.83 -27.57
C LYS A 126 24.41 11.41 -26.65
N VAL A 127 24.51 10.13 -26.35
CA VAL A 127 25.70 9.57 -25.72
C VAL A 127 26.82 10.02 -26.62
N THR A 128 27.65 10.94 -26.16
CA THR A 128 28.92 11.15 -26.84
C THR A 128 29.65 9.84 -26.61
N GLU A 129 29.69 9.01 -27.65
CA GLU A 129 30.61 7.88 -27.72
C GLU A 129 32.01 8.50 -27.69
N GLN A 130 32.44 8.90 -26.50
CA GLN A 130 33.85 8.89 -26.22
C GLN A 130 34.20 7.42 -26.25
N ASN A 131 35.01 7.03 -27.25
CA ASN A 131 35.79 5.81 -27.24
C ASN A 131 36.62 5.77 -25.95
N THR A 132 35.95 5.52 -24.83
CA THR A 132 36.59 5.00 -23.65
C THR A 132 36.63 3.54 -23.94
N GLU A 133 37.82 3.06 -24.32
CA GLU A 133 38.15 1.65 -24.19
C GLU A 133 37.53 1.19 -22.88
N GLN A 134 36.50 0.33 -22.96
CA GLN A 134 35.98 -0.34 -21.77
C GLN A 134 37.09 -1.26 -21.32
N GLN A 135 38.04 -0.71 -20.57
CA GLN A 135 38.88 -1.50 -19.71
C GLN A 135 37.92 -2.14 -18.73
N ASN A 136 37.64 -3.42 -18.97
CA ASN A 136 37.08 -4.31 -17.97
C ASN A 136 38.05 -4.29 -16.80
N PHE A 137 37.85 -3.37 -15.87
CA PHE A 137 38.50 -3.45 -14.59
C PHE A 137 37.80 -4.58 -13.85
N ASP A 138 38.54 -5.63 -13.55
CA ASP A 138 38.10 -6.57 -12.54
C ASP A 138 37.70 -5.78 -11.30
N PHE A 139 36.53 -6.09 -10.74
CA PHE A 139 36.13 -5.54 -9.46
C PHE A 139 37.13 -6.05 -8.42
N VAL A 140 38.18 -5.26 -8.16
CA VAL A 140 39.16 -5.52 -7.12
C VAL A 140 38.53 -5.11 -5.78
N SER A 141 37.60 -5.95 -5.32
CA SER A 141 37.29 -6.01 -3.91
C SER A 141 38.51 -6.60 -3.23
N SER A 142 39.13 -5.85 -2.32
CA SER A 142 40.10 -6.36 -1.34
C SER A 142 39.74 -7.78 -0.90
N GLU A 143 40.73 -8.67 -0.86
CA GLU A 143 40.65 -10.14 -0.76
C GLU A 143 39.84 -10.73 0.43
N LYS A 144 39.21 -9.90 1.26
CA LYS A 144 38.53 -10.29 2.51
C LYS A 144 37.00 -10.10 2.51
N ILE A 145 36.33 -10.14 1.35
CA ILE A 145 34.86 -10.12 1.33
C ILE A 145 34.33 -11.55 1.15
N ASN A 146 33.72 -12.09 2.21
CA ASN A 146 32.92 -13.31 2.15
C ASN A 146 31.78 -13.11 1.14
N LYS A 147 31.91 -13.64 -0.07
CA LYS A 147 30.79 -13.76 -1.02
C LYS A 147 29.73 -14.67 -0.40
N LEU A 148 28.59 -14.10 -0.03
CA LEU A 148 27.43 -14.87 0.38
C LEU A 148 26.98 -15.75 -0.80
N LYS A 149 26.75 -17.04 -0.53
CA LYS A 149 26.20 -17.97 -1.53
C LYS A 149 24.86 -17.43 -2.04
N GLU A 150 24.64 -17.59 -3.34
CA GLU A 150 23.34 -17.32 -3.98
C GLU A 150 22.26 -18.13 -3.26
N ILE A 151 21.23 -17.43 -2.77
CA ILE A 151 20.08 -18.05 -2.11
C ILE A 151 19.01 -18.23 -3.17
N GLN A 152 18.79 -19.46 -3.60
CA GLN A 152 17.65 -19.81 -4.44
C GLN A 152 16.39 -19.76 -3.57
N ILE A 153 15.58 -18.70 -3.73
CA ILE A 153 14.35 -18.53 -2.94
C ILE A 153 13.24 -19.36 -3.58
N GLU A 154 13.05 -20.59 -3.10
CA GLU A 154 11.84 -21.36 -3.40
C GLU A 154 10.69 -20.90 -2.51
N ALA A 155 9.57 -20.51 -3.12
CA ALA A 155 8.39 -20.00 -2.41
C ALA A 155 7.74 -21.09 -1.53
N LYS A 156 8.13 -21.17 -0.25
CA LYS A 156 7.45 -22.00 0.74
C LYS A 156 6.09 -21.41 1.11
N LYS A 157 5.03 -21.95 0.48
CA LYS A 157 3.61 -21.63 0.67
C LYS A 157 3.31 -20.14 0.41
N LYS A 158 2.16 -19.86 -0.19
CA LYS A 158 1.68 -18.49 -0.39
C LYS A 158 1.40 -17.89 1.00
N LYS A 159 2.41 -17.33 1.68
CA LYS A 159 2.20 -16.44 2.82
C LYS A 159 1.46 -15.25 2.25
N VAL A 160 0.13 -15.28 2.34
CA VAL A 160 -0.70 -14.13 2.04
C VAL A 160 -0.23 -13.07 3.03
N PHE A 161 0.51 -12.07 2.56
CA PHE A 161 0.80 -10.90 3.37
C PHE A 161 -0.56 -10.30 3.74
N ARG A 162 -0.99 -10.52 4.98
CA ARG A 162 -2.20 -9.95 5.55
C ARG A 162 -1.75 -8.89 6.54
N ASP A 163 -2.25 -7.67 6.34
CA ASP A 163 -2.10 -6.60 7.34
C ASP A 163 -2.60 -7.08 8.71
N LYS A 164 -2.02 -6.58 9.81
CA LYS A 164 -2.36 -7.02 11.18
C LYS A 164 -3.86 -6.93 11.44
N TYR A 165 -4.50 -5.86 10.96
CA TYR A 165 -5.94 -5.65 11.13
C TYR A 165 -6.79 -6.61 10.31
N LEU A 166 -6.36 -6.97 9.08
CA LEU A 166 -7.03 -8.01 8.30
C LEU A 166 -6.99 -9.37 9.03
N GLY A 167 -5.93 -9.68 9.77
CA GLY A 167 -5.85 -10.87 10.62
C GLY A 167 -6.84 -10.84 11.80
N VAL A 168 -7.08 -9.66 12.39
CA VAL A 168 -8.13 -9.48 13.42
C VAL A 168 -9.51 -9.72 12.82
N LEU A 169 -9.79 -9.15 11.63
CA LEU A 169 -11.07 -9.37 10.93
C LEU A 169 -11.28 -10.85 10.58
N ASP A 170 -10.23 -11.54 10.13
CA ASP A 170 -10.28 -12.99 9.87
C ASP A 170 -10.63 -13.77 11.14
N SER A 171 -10.03 -13.41 12.27
CA SER A 171 -10.31 -14.05 13.56
C SER A 171 -11.73 -13.76 14.05
N LEU A 172 -12.21 -12.52 13.94
CA LEU A 172 -13.59 -12.14 14.26
C LEU A 172 -14.59 -12.87 13.36
N ALA A 173 -14.29 -12.98 12.07
CA ALA A 173 -15.16 -13.68 11.13
C ALA A 173 -15.30 -15.17 11.46
N ARG A 174 -14.25 -15.79 12.03
CA ARG A 174 -14.28 -17.17 12.53
C ARG A 174 -15.09 -17.31 13.82
N LEU A 175 -14.99 -16.35 14.75
CA LEU A 175 -15.76 -16.37 15.99
C LEU A 175 -17.28 -16.27 15.75
N GLU A 176 -17.70 -15.41 14.81
CA GLU A 176 -19.11 -15.26 14.46
C GLU A 176 -19.70 -16.47 13.73
N ASN A 177 -18.87 -17.25 13.05
CA ASN A 177 -19.28 -18.40 12.26
C ASN A 177 -18.73 -19.68 12.89
N TYR A 178 -19.29 -20.05 14.04
CA TYR A 178 -19.04 -21.36 14.65
C TYR A 178 -19.82 -22.41 13.87
N ASP A 179 -19.28 -22.79 12.71
CA ASP A 179 -19.85 -23.90 11.96
C ASP A 179 -19.59 -25.19 12.71
N TYR A 180 -20.62 -26.01 12.86
CA TYR A 180 -20.54 -27.33 13.46
C TYR A 180 -21.34 -28.33 12.63
N VAL A 181 -20.97 -29.59 12.76
CA VAL A 181 -21.68 -30.72 12.16
C VAL A 181 -22.28 -31.51 13.31
N CYS A 182 -23.59 -31.70 13.29
CA CYS A 182 -24.25 -32.52 14.30
C CYS A 182 -24.00 -34.02 14.05
N LYS A 183 -24.41 -34.87 14.99
CA LYS A 183 -24.30 -36.34 14.90
C LYS A 183 -24.88 -36.97 13.62
N GLU A 184 -25.75 -36.26 12.88
CA GLU A 184 -26.39 -36.73 11.65
C GLU A 184 -25.70 -36.25 10.34
N ASP A 185 -24.48 -35.72 10.44
CA ASP A 185 -23.72 -35.10 9.34
C ASP A 185 -24.43 -33.90 8.69
N VAL A 186 -25.23 -33.19 9.49
CA VAL A 186 -25.93 -31.96 9.08
C VAL A 186 -25.15 -30.74 9.55
N LEU A 187 -24.79 -29.87 8.61
CA LEU A 187 -24.10 -28.61 8.88
C LEU A 187 -25.05 -27.61 9.54
N ASN A 188 -24.65 -27.07 10.69
CA ASN A 188 -25.37 -26.07 11.49
C ASN A 188 -26.84 -26.42 11.74
N CYS A 189 -27.08 -27.66 12.21
CA CYS A 189 -28.42 -28.18 12.47
C CYS A 189 -29.11 -27.40 13.62
N PRO A 190 -30.17 -26.62 13.37
CA PRO A 190 -30.78 -25.73 14.37
C PRO A 190 -31.48 -26.48 15.52
N ILE A 191 -31.61 -27.80 15.42
CA ILE A 191 -32.21 -28.69 16.42
C ILE A 191 -31.16 -29.15 17.43
N HIS A 192 -29.91 -29.34 17.00
CA HIS A 192 -28.81 -29.86 17.81
C HIS A 192 -27.79 -28.76 18.16
N VAL A 193 -28.28 -27.57 18.49
CA VAL A 193 -27.43 -26.45 18.91
C VAL A 193 -26.83 -26.79 20.27
N ASN A 194 -25.49 -26.79 20.35
CA ASN A 194 -24.70 -27.10 21.56
C ASN A 194 -24.82 -28.55 22.10
N ASP A 195 -25.14 -29.52 21.25
CA ASP A 195 -24.99 -30.94 21.58
C ASP A 195 -23.49 -31.29 21.74
N ASP A 196 -23.11 -32.01 22.80
CA ASP A 196 -21.72 -32.43 23.07
C ASP A 196 -21.16 -33.34 21.95
N SER A 197 -22.03 -33.98 21.17
CA SER A 197 -21.65 -34.81 20.02
C SER A 197 -21.30 -34.02 18.76
N ASN A 198 -21.44 -32.68 18.79
CA ASN A 198 -21.12 -31.81 17.66
C ASN A 198 -19.62 -31.82 17.34
N LYS A 199 -19.29 -31.90 16.05
CA LYS A 199 -17.92 -31.92 15.54
C LYS A 199 -17.61 -30.68 14.72
N THR A 200 -16.35 -30.29 14.67
CA THR A 200 -15.86 -29.27 13.73
C THR A 200 -15.95 -29.81 12.30
N PRO A 201 -16.53 -29.08 11.33
CA PRO A 201 -16.59 -29.52 9.95
C PRO A 201 -15.18 -29.62 9.34
N ILE A 202 -15.02 -30.58 8.42
CA ILE A 202 -13.76 -30.89 7.75
C ILE A 202 -13.74 -30.24 6.37
N GLU A 203 -12.62 -29.59 6.04
CA GLU A 203 -12.43 -28.91 4.76
C GLU A 203 -12.56 -29.87 3.57
N GLY A 204 -13.34 -29.49 2.56
CA GLY A 204 -13.55 -30.26 1.33
C GLY A 204 -14.64 -31.34 1.43
N VAL A 205 -15.19 -31.62 2.62
CA VAL A 205 -16.24 -32.63 2.83
C VAL A 205 -17.63 -32.05 2.59
N ALA A 206 -18.51 -32.77 1.89
CA ALA A 206 -19.90 -32.34 1.68
C ALA A 206 -20.78 -32.75 2.87
N TYR A 207 -21.58 -31.83 3.39
CA TYR A 207 -22.49 -32.06 4.53
C TYR A 207 -23.94 -31.87 4.11
N LYS A 208 -24.88 -32.48 4.85
CA LYS A 208 -26.31 -32.27 4.64
C LYS A 208 -26.71 -30.89 5.18
N LYS A 209 -27.70 -30.26 4.58
CA LYS A 209 -28.34 -29.03 5.05
C LYS A 209 -29.86 -29.17 4.93
N HIS A 210 -30.60 -28.68 5.91
CA HIS A 210 -32.06 -28.72 5.86
C HIS A 210 -32.58 -27.90 4.66
N LYS A 211 -33.48 -28.49 3.87
CA LYS A 211 -34.19 -27.80 2.79
C LYS A 211 -35.49 -27.20 3.33
N ASN A 212 -35.78 -25.95 2.97
CA ASN A 212 -37.01 -25.25 3.37
C ASN A 212 -37.23 -25.25 4.89
N LEU A 213 -36.18 -24.97 5.64
CA LEU A 213 -36.22 -24.87 7.10
C LEU A 213 -37.07 -23.65 7.52
N THR A 214 -38.18 -23.88 8.20
CA THR A 214 -39.05 -22.84 8.76
C THR A 214 -39.47 -23.20 10.18
N LYS A 215 -39.95 -22.22 10.95
CA LYS A 215 -40.61 -22.49 12.24
C LYS A 215 -42.11 -22.56 12.02
N ASN A 216 -42.77 -23.55 12.62
CA ASN A 216 -44.24 -23.59 12.68
C ASN A 216 -44.77 -22.56 13.69
N ASN A 217 -46.10 -22.43 13.78
CA ASN A 217 -46.76 -21.51 14.71
C ASN A 217 -46.51 -21.83 16.20
N LEU A 218 -45.99 -23.02 16.50
CA LEU A 218 -45.60 -23.48 17.84
C LEU A 218 -44.10 -23.25 18.13
N GLY A 219 -43.35 -22.68 17.18
CA GLY A 219 -41.92 -22.39 17.32
C GLY A 219 -40.99 -23.56 17.02
N GLU A 220 -41.52 -24.71 16.61
CA GLU A 220 -40.75 -25.92 16.26
C GLU A 220 -40.20 -25.82 14.84
N TRP A 221 -39.02 -26.37 14.62
CA TRP A 221 -38.38 -26.39 13.30
C TRP A 221 -38.98 -27.49 12.41
N VAL A 222 -39.43 -27.10 11.22
CA VAL A 222 -39.95 -27.98 10.18
C VAL A 222 -39.07 -27.86 8.94
N TRP A 223 -38.77 -28.98 8.28
CA TRP A 223 -37.99 -29.01 7.05
C TRP A 223 -38.57 -30.03 6.07
N TYR A 224 -38.40 -29.79 4.77
CA TYR A 224 -38.91 -30.64 3.70
C TYR A 224 -37.76 -31.21 2.88
N GLY A 225 -37.06 -32.17 3.49
CA GLY A 225 -35.93 -32.89 2.90
C GLY A 225 -34.56 -32.22 3.15
N TRP A 226 -33.55 -32.76 2.48
CA TRP A 226 -32.15 -32.34 2.62
C TRP A 226 -31.60 -31.81 1.30
N THR A 227 -30.74 -30.81 1.37
CA THR A 227 -29.84 -30.44 0.29
C THR A 227 -28.41 -30.79 0.68
N LEU A 228 -27.61 -31.21 -0.28
CA LEU A 228 -26.18 -31.42 -0.05
C LEU A 228 -25.48 -30.06 -0.17
N HIS A 229 -24.83 -29.60 0.90
CA HIS A 229 -23.95 -28.45 0.84
C HIS A 229 -22.73 -28.84 -0.01
N PRO A 230 -22.42 -28.12 -1.11
CA PRO A 230 -21.22 -28.39 -1.88
C PRO A 230 -20.00 -28.28 -0.96
N ARG A 231 -19.01 -29.16 -1.14
CA ARG A 231 -17.77 -29.30 -0.36
C ARG A 231 -17.52 -28.14 0.61
N TYR A 232 -17.64 -28.42 1.91
CA TYR A 232 -17.46 -27.45 2.97
C TYR A 232 -16.15 -26.70 2.78
N GLN A 233 -16.27 -25.38 2.70
CA GLN A 233 -15.14 -24.47 2.72
C GLN A 233 -15.26 -23.69 4.01
N SER A 234 -14.38 -23.98 4.96
CA SER A 234 -14.22 -23.16 6.14
C SER A 234 -13.98 -21.73 5.67
N ILE A 235 -14.61 -20.78 6.37
CA ILE A 235 -14.33 -19.34 6.28
C ILE A 235 -12.83 -19.00 6.40
N SER A 236 -11.98 -19.98 6.77
CA SER A 236 -10.51 -19.96 6.74
C SER A 236 -9.85 -19.36 5.49
N ASN A 237 -10.54 -19.29 4.34
CA ASN A 237 -10.00 -18.75 3.09
C ASN A 237 -10.71 -17.49 2.55
N LEU A 238 -11.39 -16.71 3.40
CA LEU A 238 -11.92 -15.42 2.94
C LEU A 238 -10.79 -14.53 2.39
N THR A 239 -11.04 -13.97 1.21
CA THR A 239 -10.18 -12.94 0.62
C THR A 239 -10.29 -11.65 1.43
N ALA A 240 -9.29 -10.78 1.30
CA ALA A 240 -9.33 -9.46 1.94
C ALA A 240 -10.59 -8.68 1.53
N GLU A 241 -11.01 -8.79 0.27
CA GLU A 241 -12.22 -8.12 -0.24
C GLU A 241 -13.50 -8.63 0.41
N GLU A 242 -13.62 -9.95 0.61
CA GLU A 242 -14.79 -10.55 1.27
C GLU A 242 -14.85 -10.19 2.75
N LEU A 243 -13.70 -10.19 3.46
CA LEU A 243 -13.62 -9.71 4.84
C LEU A 243 -14.06 -8.25 4.95
N LEU A 244 -13.52 -7.38 4.10
CA LEU A 244 -13.90 -5.97 4.07
C LEU A 244 -15.40 -5.80 3.78
N LYS A 245 -15.97 -6.58 2.86
CA LYS A 245 -17.41 -6.55 2.56
C LYS A 245 -18.27 -7.07 3.72
N LYS A 246 -17.83 -8.12 4.43
CA LYS A 246 -18.52 -8.69 5.60
C LYS A 246 -18.65 -7.63 6.70
N PHE A 247 -17.55 -6.93 7.00
CA PHE A 247 -17.49 -5.91 8.05
C PHE A 247 -17.87 -4.48 7.59
N ASN A 248 -18.34 -4.33 6.35
CA ASN A 248 -18.70 -3.05 5.75
C ASN A 248 -17.58 -2.00 5.81
N LEU A 249 -16.37 -2.42 5.44
CA LEU A 249 -15.14 -1.63 5.46
C LEU A 249 -14.66 -1.35 4.04
N LYS A 250 -14.02 -0.19 3.87
CA LYS A 250 -13.17 0.10 2.72
C LYS A 250 -11.73 0.31 3.17
N MET A 251 -10.80 -0.27 2.43
CA MET A 251 -9.37 -0.20 2.69
C MET A 251 -8.70 0.64 1.61
N LEU A 252 -7.94 1.64 2.03
CA LEU A 252 -7.15 2.51 1.17
C LEU A 252 -5.69 2.45 1.61
N LYS A 253 -4.76 2.66 0.67
CA LYS A 253 -3.34 2.72 1.00
C LYS A 253 -3.01 4.11 1.56
N GLY A 254 -2.37 4.17 2.72
CA GLY A 254 -1.88 5.41 3.29
C GLY A 254 -0.67 5.97 2.55
N TYR A 255 -0.22 7.16 2.95
CA TYR A 255 0.97 7.76 2.36
C TYR A 255 2.24 6.97 2.65
N TYR A 256 3.21 7.08 1.75
CA TYR A 256 4.53 6.52 2.00
C TYR A 256 5.26 7.34 3.06
N GLY A 257 5.89 6.62 3.99
CA GLY A 257 6.76 7.18 5.01
C GLY A 257 7.83 8.13 4.48
N LYS A 258 8.13 9.20 5.23
CA LYS A 258 9.40 9.93 5.12
C LYS A 258 10.56 8.90 5.23
N ARG A 259 11.34 8.72 4.17
CA ARG A 259 12.60 7.94 4.17
C ARG A 259 13.71 8.77 3.55
N GLU A 260 14.84 8.91 4.23
CA GLU A 260 15.97 9.71 3.74
C GLU A 260 17.04 8.76 3.23
N PHE A 261 17.75 9.16 2.17
CA PHE A 261 18.96 8.45 1.79
C PHE A 261 19.99 8.69 2.89
N TYR A 262 20.61 7.61 3.38
CA TYR A 262 21.68 7.75 4.34
C TYR A 262 22.86 8.43 3.65
N ASN A 263 23.08 9.70 3.97
CA ASN A 263 24.32 10.36 3.67
C ASN A 263 25.24 10.13 4.88
N PRO A 264 26.32 9.36 4.75
CA PRO A 264 27.30 9.27 5.83
C PRO A 264 27.80 10.67 6.17
N VAL A 265 27.88 10.93 7.46
CA VAL A 265 28.57 12.11 8.00
C VAL A 265 30.02 11.67 8.14
N TYR A 266 30.89 12.20 7.29
CA TYR A 266 32.34 12.04 7.44
C TYR A 266 32.86 13.17 8.32
N ASP A 267 32.89 12.93 9.63
CA ASP A 267 33.62 13.72 10.62
C ASP A 267 35.04 13.18 10.82
N GLU A 268 35.90 13.90 11.57
CA GLU A 268 37.31 13.50 11.81
C GLU A 268 37.44 12.09 12.42
N VAL A 269 36.39 11.58 13.06
CA VAL A 269 36.34 10.26 13.70
C VAL A 269 36.03 9.16 12.67
N THR A 270 35.11 9.40 11.74
CA THR A 270 34.70 8.45 10.69
C THR A 270 35.66 8.38 9.50
N VAL A 271 36.50 9.40 9.28
CA VAL A 271 37.63 9.32 8.32
C VAL A 271 38.63 8.23 8.75
N ASN A 272 38.70 7.92 10.05
CA ASN A 272 39.55 6.88 10.62
C ASN A 272 38.80 5.55 10.88
N ASP A 273 37.61 5.36 10.31
CA ASP A 273 36.87 4.10 10.45
C ASP A 273 37.70 2.95 9.81
N PRO A 274 38.03 1.89 10.56
CA PRO A 274 38.76 0.73 10.01
C PRO A 274 37.94 -0.08 9.01
N PHE A 275 36.63 0.16 8.91
CA PHE A 275 35.75 -0.53 7.96
C PHE A 275 35.67 0.21 6.62
N PRO A 276 36.03 -0.46 5.50
CA PRO A 276 35.95 0.16 4.17
C PRO A 276 34.51 0.48 3.74
N ASP A 277 34.34 1.64 3.11
CA ASP A 277 33.07 2.09 2.53
C ASP A 277 32.85 1.48 1.15
N TYR A 278 31.90 0.54 1.03
CA TYR A 278 31.50 -0.08 -0.23
C TYR A 278 30.17 0.45 -0.80
N ARG A 279 29.83 1.73 -0.59
CA ARG A 279 28.63 2.33 -1.18
C ARG A 279 28.75 2.40 -2.71
N ASN A 280 27.76 1.83 -3.38
CA ASN A 280 27.60 1.92 -4.85
C ASN A 280 26.92 3.23 -5.29
N THR A 281 26.18 3.89 -4.40
CA THR A 281 25.53 5.18 -4.65
C THR A 281 26.21 6.23 -3.78
N LEU A 282 27.00 7.11 -4.40
CA LEU A 282 27.79 8.11 -3.70
C LEU A 282 26.96 9.32 -3.26
N PHE A 283 26.02 9.74 -4.12
CA PHE A 283 25.21 10.92 -3.91
C PHE A 283 23.83 10.76 -4.55
N TRP A 284 22.81 11.28 -3.89
CA TRP A 284 21.48 11.38 -4.43
C TRP A 284 20.71 12.55 -3.79
N LYS A 285 20.36 13.56 -4.59
CA LYS A 285 19.58 14.73 -4.13
C LYS A 285 18.59 15.19 -5.20
N PRO A 286 17.28 15.15 -4.93
CA PRO A 286 16.24 15.44 -5.92
C PRO A 286 15.83 16.92 -6.04
N ASP A 287 16.20 17.75 -5.07
CA ASP A 287 15.68 19.10 -4.86
C ASP A 287 16.77 20.17 -5.02
N ILE A 288 17.69 19.95 -5.96
CA ILE A 288 18.73 20.92 -6.29
C ILE A 288 18.08 22.06 -7.10
N ILE A 289 18.11 23.26 -6.53
CA ILE A 289 17.66 24.48 -7.21
C ILE A 289 18.88 25.29 -7.59
N THR A 290 18.93 25.68 -8.86
CA THR A 290 19.97 26.54 -9.39
C THR A 290 19.79 27.97 -8.92
N ASN A 291 20.89 28.71 -8.80
CA ASN A 291 20.86 30.15 -8.58
C ASN A 291 20.27 30.91 -9.78
N THR A 292 20.22 32.24 -9.71
CA THR A 292 19.71 33.12 -10.79
C THR A 292 20.46 32.96 -12.11
N ASN A 293 21.69 32.45 -12.08
CA ASN A 293 22.54 32.21 -13.24
C ASN A 293 22.36 30.79 -13.82
N GLY A 294 21.54 29.94 -13.20
CA GLY A 294 21.34 28.55 -13.61
C GLY A 294 22.41 27.58 -13.08
N GLU A 295 23.16 27.95 -12.04
CA GLU A 295 24.25 27.15 -11.50
C GLU A 295 23.89 26.53 -10.14
N ALA A 296 24.40 25.34 -9.87
CA ALA A 296 24.32 24.69 -8.56
C ALA A 296 25.63 23.96 -8.25
N VAL A 297 26.12 24.09 -7.01
CA VAL A 297 27.30 23.40 -6.52
C VAL A 297 26.85 22.19 -5.69
N ILE A 298 27.45 21.03 -5.97
CA ILE A 298 27.13 19.76 -5.33
C ILE A 298 28.43 19.18 -4.77
N GLU A 299 28.44 18.91 -3.47
CA GLU A 299 29.56 18.31 -2.75
C GLU A 299 29.12 16.99 -2.14
N PHE A 300 29.95 15.95 -2.28
CA PHE A 300 29.70 14.62 -1.74
C PHE A 300 31.00 13.84 -1.54
N HIS A 301 30.97 12.84 -0.68
CA HIS A 301 32.10 11.97 -0.41
C HIS A 301 32.05 10.70 -1.26
N CYS A 302 33.21 10.32 -1.80
CA CYS A 302 33.38 9.07 -2.55
C CYS A 302 33.49 7.85 -1.62
N SER A 303 33.26 6.65 -2.14
CA SER A 303 33.46 5.39 -1.43
C SER A 303 34.87 4.83 -1.66
N ASP A 304 35.25 3.79 -0.94
CA ASP A 304 36.54 3.09 -1.08
C ASP A 304 36.61 2.18 -2.31
N ILE A 305 35.59 2.20 -3.18
CA ILE A 305 35.54 1.37 -4.39
C ILE A 305 36.33 2.05 -5.51
N ASN A 306 37.41 1.41 -5.93
CA ASN A 306 38.17 1.78 -7.12
C ASN A 306 37.38 1.40 -8.38
N SER A 307 36.60 2.33 -8.93
CA SER A 307 35.77 2.09 -10.11
C SER A 307 35.38 3.39 -10.82
N ASN A 308 34.79 3.25 -12.01
CA ASN A 308 34.08 4.32 -12.70
C ASN A 308 32.66 4.44 -12.13
N PHE A 309 32.25 5.66 -11.80
CA PHE A 309 30.91 6.00 -11.35
C PHE A 309 30.18 6.81 -12.42
N LEU A 310 28.87 6.55 -12.54
CA LEU A 310 27.96 7.29 -13.41
C LEU A 310 27.21 8.35 -12.59
N GLY A 311 27.41 9.62 -12.94
CA GLY A 311 26.58 10.73 -12.53
C GLY A 311 25.46 10.98 -13.53
N VAL A 312 24.22 11.04 -13.05
CA VAL A 312 23.04 11.42 -13.85
C VAL A 312 22.39 12.62 -13.20
N VAL A 313 22.27 13.72 -13.95
CA VAL A 313 21.58 14.94 -13.55
C VAL A 313 20.36 15.09 -14.45
N GLU A 314 19.18 15.16 -13.84
CA GLU A 314 17.91 15.39 -14.52
C GLU A 314 17.23 16.59 -13.87
N GLY A 315 16.60 17.44 -14.67
CA GLY A 315 15.94 18.64 -14.17
C GLY A 315 14.86 19.16 -15.10
N ALA A 316 14.08 20.10 -14.59
CA ALA A 316 13.08 20.84 -15.35
C ALA A 316 13.16 22.33 -15.01
N ASN A 317 12.91 23.19 -15.98
CA ASN A 317 12.77 24.63 -15.74
C ASN A 317 11.32 25.00 -15.38
N VAL A 318 11.11 26.26 -15.00
CA VAL A 318 9.77 26.80 -14.65
C VAL A 318 8.74 26.71 -15.77
N ASN A 319 9.19 26.63 -17.02
CA ASN A 319 8.33 26.50 -18.20
C ASN A 319 8.03 25.03 -18.54
N GLY A 320 8.48 24.08 -17.71
CA GLY A 320 8.28 22.64 -17.91
C GLY A 320 9.19 22.00 -18.96
N SER A 321 10.21 22.72 -19.45
CA SER A 321 11.24 22.13 -20.32
C SER A 321 12.14 21.21 -19.49
N LEU A 322 12.41 20.02 -20.01
CA LEU A 322 13.25 19.02 -19.36
C LEU A 322 14.71 19.13 -19.81
N GLY A 323 15.64 18.75 -18.94
CA GLY A 323 17.07 18.66 -19.20
C GLY A 323 17.67 17.41 -18.56
N MET A 324 18.63 16.79 -19.23
CA MET A 324 19.41 15.67 -18.70
C MET A 324 20.89 15.82 -19.09
N LYS A 325 21.78 15.45 -18.17
CA LYS A 325 23.21 15.27 -18.45
C LYS A 325 23.73 14.02 -17.76
N ARG A 326 24.53 13.24 -18.46
CA ARG A 326 25.28 12.11 -17.91
C ARG A 326 26.77 12.44 -17.90
N VAL A 327 27.45 12.09 -16.83
CA VAL A 327 28.90 12.25 -16.67
C VAL A 327 29.46 10.99 -16.05
N THR A 328 30.63 10.57 -16.48
CA THR A 328 31.36 9.46 -15.86
C THR A 328 32.61 10.03 -15.21
N PHE A 329 32.92 9.58 -14.00
CA PHE A 329 34.15 9.96 -13.30
C PHE A 329 34.76 8.74 -12.62
N LYS A 330 36.09 8.74 -12.47
CA LYS A 330 36.84 7.63 -11.88
C LYS A 330 37.14 7.94 -10.42
N VAL A 331 36.87 6.98 -9.55
CA VAL A 331 37.26 7.02 -8.13
C VAL A 331 38.41 6.05 -7.94
N ILE A 332 39.49 6.54 -7.34
CA ILE A 332 40.67 5.76 -6.98
C ILE A 332 41.05 6.16 -5.55
N LYS A 333 41.08 5.19 -4.64
CA LYS A 333 41.63 5.36 -3.30
C LYS A 333 43.11 5.70 -3.44
N LYS A 334 43.52 6.83 -2.84
CA LYS A 334 44.95 7.14 -2.73
C LYS A 334 45.56 6.19 -1.72
N ASP A 335 46.66 5.55 -2.13
CA ASP A 335 47.49 4.70 -1.28
C ASP A 335 48.13 5.48 -0.13
#